data_AF-A0A929SC45-F1
#
_entry.id   AF-A0A929SC45-F1
#
_cell.length_a   1.000
_cell.length_b   1.000
_cell.length_c   1.000
_cell.angle_alpha   90.00
_cell.angle_beta   90.00
_cell.angle_gamma   90.00
#
_symmetry.space_group_name_H-M   'P 1'
#
loop_
_entity.id
_entity.type
_entity.pdbx_description
1 polymer ?
#
loop_
_entity_poly.entity_id
_entity_poly.type
_entity_poly.pdbx_seq_one_letter_code
_entity_poly.pdbx_strand_id
1 'polypeptide(L)'
;MSKLELSIDVLEKNLGKILNQDQLYSLLDHSDGLKKGEKKYKIVYYLRLRGYLFPLKRNLFLVTSPEKKWTEDQILSLYYWEVLAKMGKDLWGNKWYIGGLKALEIRLGDYDIRDEILLVNGEAQGVELVMLDKIAQLKSYNNKKKSLISDFLKYGD
;
A
#
# COMPACT_ATOMS: atom_id res chain seq x y z
N MET A 1 11.24 32.13 5.61
CA MET A 1 10.45 30.93 5.28
C MET A 1 10.35 30.08 6.53
N SER A 2 9.15 29.77 7.00
CA SER A 2 8.94 28.95 8.20
C SER A 2 9.33 27.48 7.93
N LYS A 3 9.71 26.72 8.97
CA LYS A 3 10.03 25.27 8.83
C LYS A 3 8.88 24.46 8.21
N LEU A 4 7.66 24.90 8.48
CA LEU A 4 6.45 24.29 7.94
C LEU A 4 6.34 24.56 6.43
N GLU A 5 6.69 25.76 5.96
CA GLU A 5 6.77 26.08 4.53
C GLU A 5 7.81 25.20 3.83
N LEU A 6 9.00 25.01 4.40
CA LEU A 6 10.00 24.10 3.82
C LEU A 6 9.51 22.65 3.72
N SER A 7 8.76 22.19 4.72
CA SER A 7 8.14 20.86 4.70
C SER A 7 7.05 20.76 3.61
N ILE A 8 6.28 21.83 3.42
CA ILE A 8 5.23 21.92 2.39
C ILE A 8 5.87 21.90 0.99
N ASP A 9 6.87 22.74 0.72
CA ASP A 9 7.58 22.78 -0.57
C ASP A 9 8.12 21.40 -0.98
N VAL A 10 8.63 20.65 0.00
CA VAL A 10 9.16 19.30 -0.24
C VAL A 10 8.03 18.31 -0.53
N LEU A 11 6.89 18.40 0.16
CA LEU A 11 5.72 17.57 -0.15
C LEU A 11 5.12 17.93 -1.52
N GLU A 12 5.07 19.20 -1.89
CA GLU A 12 4.57 19.64 -3.20
C GLU A 12 5.39 19.05 -4.35
N LYS A 13 6.72 18.94 -4.18
CA LYS A 13 7.60 18.24 -5.14
C LYS A 13 7.38 16.72 -5.20
N ASN A 14 6.62 16.16 -4.27
CA ASN A 14 6.34 14.73 -4.16
C ASN A 14 4.85 14.41 -4.24
N LEU A 15 4.02 15.33 -4.77
CA LEU A 15 2.59 15.12 -4.97
C LEU A 15 2.30 13.81 -5.71
N GLY A 16 1.30 13.09 -5.21
CA GLY A 16 0.86 11.81 -5.76
C GLY A 16 1.73 10.61 -5.38
N LYS A 17 2.85 10.82 -4.66
CA LYS A 17 3.69 9.71 -4.20
C LYS A 17 3.14 9.07 -2.93
N ILE A 18 3.35 7.76 -2.81
CA ILE A 18 3.10 7.00 -1.60
C ILE A 18 4.41 6.87 -0.82
N LEU A 19 4.39 7.33 0.43
CA LEU A 19 5.53 7.30 1.33
C LEU A 19 5.19 6.49 2.58
N ASN A 20 6.06 5.54 2.94
CA ASN A 20 6.03 4.99 4.29
C ASN A 20 6.57 6.01 5.30
N GLN A 21 6.37 5.75 6.59
CA GLN A 21 6.78 6.67 7.65
C GLN A 21 8.27 7.01 7.62
N ASP A 22 9.14 6.03 7.33
CA ASP A 22 10.59 6.25 7.32
C ASP A 22 11.02 7.10 6.12
N GLN A 23 10.45 6.85 4.94
CA GLN A 23 10.63 7.68 3.74
C GLN A 23 10.17 9.10 4.00
N LEU A 24 8.99 9.27 4.61
CA LEU A 24 8.46 10.59 4.97
C LEU A 24 9.37 11.32 5.95
N TYR A 25 9.87 10.64 6.98
CA TYR A 25 10.79 11.24 7.94
C TYR A 25 12.12 11.60 7.31
N SER A 26 12.68 10.75 6.45
CA SER A 26 13.90 11.05 5.71
C SER A 26 13.73 12.26 4.80
N LEU A 27 12.57 12.37 4.15
CA LEU A 27 12.24 13.47 3.26
C LEU A 27 12.15 14.82 4.03
N LEU A 28 11.52 14.81 5.21
CA LEU A 28 11.38 16.00 6.06
C LEU A 28 12.67 16.38 6.80
N ASP A 29 13.57 15.43 7.07
CA ASP A 29 14.87 15.69 7.70
C ASP A 29 15.82 16.44 6.74
N HIS A 30 15.77 16.14 5.44
CA HIS A 30 16.62 16.78 4.42
C HIS A 30 16.25 18.24 4.11
N SER A 31 15.11 18.71 4.61
CA SER A 31 14.60 20.07 4.33
C SER A 31 14.95 21.11 5.39
N ASP A 32 15.87 20.82 6.32
CA ASP A 32 16.14 21.60 7.55
C ASP A 32 14.89 21.87 8.43
N GLY A 33 13.78 21.17 8.16
CA GLY A 33 12.48 21.38 8.81
C GLY A 33 12.41 20.81 10.24
N LEU A 34 13.32 19.90 10.59
CA LEU A 34 13.32 19.15 11.84
C LEU A 34 14.67 19.21 12.54
N LYS A 35 14.74 19.82 13.73
CA LYS A 35 15.94 19.68 14.60
C LYS A 35 15.93 18.32 15.30
N LYS A 36 17.12 17.81 15.61
CA LYS A 36 17.35 16.67 16.51
C LYS A 36 16.61 16.92 17.84
N GLY A 37 15.54 16.17 18.11
CA GLY A 37 14.70 16.31 19.32
C GLY A 37 13.26 16.79 19.09
N GLU A 38 12.91 17.28 17.89
CA GLU A 38 11.51 17.58 17.56
C GLU A 38 10.70 16.30 17.38
N LYS A 39 9.49 16.28 17.96
CA LYS A 39 8.58 15.14 17.91
C LYS A 39 7.97 15.02 16.50
N LYS A 40 8.67 14.35 15.57
CA LYS A 40 8.32 14.18 14.15
C LYS A 40 6.84 13.86 13.89
N TYR A 41 6.24 13.04 14.75
CA TYR A 41 4.82 12.69 14.67
C TYR A 41 3.89 13.92 14.74
N LYS A 42 4.27 14.99 15.47
CA LYS A 42 3.48 16.23 15.56
C LYS A 42 3.44 16.96 14.21
N ILE A 43 4.56 17.00 13.49
CA ILE A 43 4.62 17.65 12.18
C ILE A 43 3.81 16.85 11.16
N VAL A 44 3.95 15.53 11.13
CA VAL A 44 3.10 14.66 10.28
C VAL A 44 1.61 14.85 10.62
N TYR A 45 1.28 14.95 11.90
CA TYR A 45 -0.08 15.24 12.34
C TYR A 45 -0.60 16.58 11.78
N TYR A 46 0.19 17.66 11.87
CA TYR A 46 -0.19 18.96 11.31
C TYR A 46 -0.33 18.95 9.79
N LEU A 47 0.59 18.29 9.08
CA LEU A 47 0.55 18.17 7.61
C LEU A 47 -0.69 17.38 7.16
N ARG A 48 -1.07 16.33 7.90
CA ARG A 48 -2.31 15.59 7.68
C ARG A 48 -3.55 16.45 7.89
N LEU A 49 -3.62 17.19 9.00
CA LEU A 49 -4.75 18.09 9.26
C LEU A 49 -4.92 19.16 8.19
N ARG A 50 -3.81 19.60 7.58
CA ARG A 50 -3.80 20.58 6.50
C ARG A 50 -3.98 19.96 5.11
N GLY A 51 -4.21 18.66 4.98
CA GLY A 51 -4.51 18.01 3.71
C GLY A 51 -3.30 17.78 2.78
N TYR A 52 -2.07 17.87 3.30
CA TYR A 52 -0.86 17.54 2.53
C TYR A 52 -0.52 16.05 2.58
N LEU A 53 -1.08 15.31 3.53
CA LEU A 53 -0.90 13.88 3.69
C LEU A 53 -2.25 13.21 3.91
N PHE A 54 -2.56 12.23 3.08
CA PHE A 54 -3.73 11.37 3.25
C PHE A 54 -3.28 9.99 3.77
N PRO A 55 -3.81 9.50 4.90
CA PRO A 55 -3.43 8.19 5.45
C PRO A 55 -4.07 7.06 4.62
N LEU A 56 -3.27 6.22 3.98
CA LEU A 56 -3.76 5.05 3.24
C LEU A 56 -3.91 3.85 4.17
N LYS A 57 -2.97 3.67 5.10
CA LYS A 57 -3.04 2.74 6.24
C LYS A 57 -2.01 3.14 7.29
N ARG A 58 -1.87 2.35 8.36
CA ARG A 58 -0.85 2.58 9.38
C ARG A 58 0.54 2.75 8.73
N ASN A 59 1.19 3.87 9.04
CA ASN A 59 2.53 4.23 8.57
C ASN A 59 2.69 4.35 7.04
N LEU A 60 1.60 4.48 6.27
CA LEU A 60 1.62 4.65 4.82
C LEU A 60 0.74 5.84 4.42
N PHE A 61 1.33 6.80 3.72
CA PHE A 61 0.71 8.09 3.40
C PHE A 61 0.79 8.38 1.91
N LEU A 62 -0.29 8.90 1.33
CA LEU A 62 -0.28 9.55 0.03
C LEU A 62 0.01 11.04 0.22
N VAL A 63 0.94 11.58 -0.56
CA VAL A 63 1.19 13.02 -0.60
C VAL A 63 0.14 13.70 -1.47
N THR A 64 -0.60 14.62 -0.88
CA THR A 64 -1.75 15.31 -1.50
C THR A 64 -1.57 16.82 -1.47
N SER A 65 -2.52 17.54 -2.09
CA SER A 65 -2.59 19.01 -2.00
C SER A 65 -3.91 19.41 -1.35
N PRO A 66 -3.93 20.41 -0.44
CA PRO A 66 -5.16 20.96 0.14
C PRO A 66 -6.13 21.52 -0.90
N GLU A 67 -5.62 21.96 -2.05
CA GLU A 67 -6.44 22.53 -3.13
C GLU A 67 -7.31 21.46 -3.81
N LYS A 68 -6.84 20.22 -3.82
CA LYS A 68 -7.55 19.10 -4.43
C LYS A 68 -8.05 18.14 -3.37
N LYS A 69 -9.35 18.22 -3.08
CA LYS A 69 -10.04 17.24 -2.23
C LYS A 69 -10.35 16.00 -3.05
N TRP A 70 -9.67 14.91 -2.71
CA TRP A 70 -9.94 13.58 -3.26
C TRP A 70 -10.96 12.85 -2.38
N THR A 71 -11.88 12.14 -3.00
CA THR A 71 -12.73 11.17 -2.30
C THR A 71 -11.97 9.87 -2.07
N GLU A 72 -12.39 9.09 -1.07
CA GLU A 72 -11.78 7.77 -0.80
C GLU A 72 -11.85 6.85 -2.01
N ASP A 73 -12.98 6.83 -2.73
CA ASP A 73 -13.16 6.03 -3.95
C ASP A 73 -12.15 6.40 -5.04
N GLN A 74 -11.92 7.70 -5.27
CA GLN A 74 -10.92 8.14 -6.25
C GLN A 74 -9.51 7.71 -5.87
N ILE A 75 -9.16 7.79 -4.59
CA ILE A 75 -7.85 7.35 -4.10
C ILE A 75 -7.73 5.83 -4.25
N LEU A 76 -8.78 5.07 -3.91
CA LEU A 76 -8.85 3.62 -4.11
C LEU A 76 -8.59 3.24 -5.57
N SER A 77 -9.37 3.80 -6.51
CA SER A 77 -9.24 3.49 -7.94
C SER A 77 -7.85 3.77 -8.49
N LEU A 78 -7.17 4.80 -8.00
CA LEU A 78 -5.85 5.19 -8.50
C LEU A 78 -4.69 4.42 -7.86
N TYR A 79 -4.77 4.12 -6.56
CA TYR A 79 -3.60 3.70 -5.79
C TYR A 79 -3.68 2.29 -5.22
N TYR A 80 -4.85 1.64 -5.24
CA TYR A 80 -5.01 0.31 -4.63
C TYR A 80 -4.00 -0.73 -5.13
N TRP A 81 -3.88 -0.87 -6.46
CA TRP A 81 -2.99 -1.86 -7.07
C TRP A 81 -1.51 -1.59 -6.77
N GLU A 82 -1.12 -0.30 -6.72
CA GLU A 82 0.24 0.10 -6.33
C GLU A 82 0.52 -0.28 -4.86
N VAL A 83 -0.42 0.03 -3.96
CA VAL A 83 -0.29 -0.30 -2.53
C VAL A 83 -0.25 -1.80 -2.31
N LEU A 84 -1.11 -2.56 -2.99
CA LEU A 84 -1.12 -4.02 -2.93
C LEU A 84 0.20 -4.62 -3.40
N ALA A 85 0.71 -4.16 -4.54
CA ALA A 85 1.97 -4.62 -5.10
C ALA A 85 3.16 -4.28 -4.18
N LYS A 86 3.17 -3.05 -3.63
CA LYS A 86 4.18 -2.62 -2.66
C LYS A 86 4.13 -3.48 -1.40
N MET A 87 2.94 -3.73 -0.85
CA MET A 87 2.77 -4.58 0.33
C MET A 87 3.29 -5.99 0.09
N GLY A 88 2.92 -6.63 -1.02
CA GLY A 88 3.40 -7.97 -1.34
C GLY A 88 4.92 -8.02 -1.54
N LYS A 89 5.50 -7.00 -2.18
CA LYS A 89 6.95 -6.86 -2.33
C LYS A 89 7.67 -6.66 -1.00
N ASP A 90 7.15 -5.80 -0.13
CA ASP A 90 7.74 -5.49 1.17
C ASP A 90 7.68 -6.71 2.12
N LEU A 91 6.62 -7.54 2.04
CA LEU A 91 6.43 -8.71 2.90
C LEU A 91 7.09 -10.00 2.35
N TRP A 92 6.99 -10.26 1.05
CA TRP A 92 7.37 -11.56 0.46
C TRP A 92 8.23 -11.44 -0.81
N GLY A 93 8.70 -10.24 -1.14
CA GLY A 93 9.42 -9.98 -2.39
C GLY A 93 8.58 -10.36 -3.62
N ASN A 94 9.11 -11.24 -4.47
CA ASN A 94 8.40 -11.73 -5.66
C ASN A 94 7.72 -13.09 -5.45
N LYS A 95 7.62 -13.59 -4.22
CA LYS A 95 7.12 -14.94 -3.89
C LYS A 95 5.67 -14.94 -3.41
N TRP A 96 4.81 -14.24 -4.14
CA TRP A 96 3.38 -14.16 -3.84
C TRP A 96 2.57 -13.98 -5.13
N TYR A 97 1.28 -14.30 -5.08
CA TYR A 97 0.36 -14.08 -6.19
C TYR A 97 -1.07 -13.88 -5.68
N ILE A 98 -1.91 -13.24 -6.51
CA ILE A 98 -3.35 -13.13 -6.26
C ILE A 98 -3.98 -14.49 -6.55
N GLY A 99 -4.75 -15.01 -5.61
CA GLY A 99 -5.45 -16.30 -5.74
C GLY A 99 -6.97 -16.15 -5.78
N GLY A 100 -7.64 -17.31 -5.80
CA GLY A 100 -9.10 -17.38 -5.69
C GLY A 100 -9.84 -16.74 -6.87
N LEU A 101 -11.03 -16.20 -6.60
CA LEU A 101 -11.89 -15.60 -7.62
C LEU A 101 -11.24 -14.39 -8.30
N LYS A 102 -10.53 -13.54 -7.55
CA LYS A 102 -9.93 -12.34 -8.13
C LYS A 102 -8.88 -12.66 -9.21
N ALA A 103 -8.17 -13.78 -9.06
CA ALA A 103 -7.23 -14.23 -10.08
C ALA A 103 -7.93 -14.59 -11.40
N LEU A 104 -9.13 -15.18 -11.33
CA LEU A 104 -9.95 -15.48 -12.50
C LEU A 104 -10.51 -14.20 -13.14
N GLU A 105 -11.00 -13.26 -12.34
CA GLU A 105 -11.49 -11.95 -12.81
C GLU A 105 -10.42 -11.18 -13.56
N ILE A 106 -9.20 -11.08 -13.00
CA ILE A 106 -8.08 -10.40 -13.66
C ILE A 106 -7.77 -11.06 -15.01
N ARG A 107 -7.82 -12.40 -15.09
CA ARG A 107 -7.64 -13.13 -16.36
C ARG A 107 -8.73 -12.80 -17.39
N LEU A 108 -9.93 -12.43 -16.93
CA LEU A 108 -11.05 -11.99 -17.76
C LEU A 108 -11.05 -10.47 -18.02
N GLY A 109 -10.04 -9.74 -17.54
CA GLY A 109 -9.93 -8.29 -17.71
C GLY A 109 -10.71 -7.46 -16.69
N ASP A 110 -11.21 -8.07 -15.63
CA ASP A 110 -11.89 -7.38 -14.53
C ASP A 110 -10.87 -7.01 -13.43
N TYR A 111 -10.62 -5.71 -13.31
CA TYR A 111 -9.70 -5.10 -12.35
C TYR A 111 -10.43 -4.37 -11.21
N ASP A 112 -11.73 -4.60 -11.04
CA ASP A 112 -12.50 -3.94 -9.98
C ASP A 112 -11.96 -4.32 -8.60
N ILE A 113 -11.98 -3.35 -7.69
CA ILE A 113 -11.40 -3.53 -6.37
C ILE A 113 -12.45 -4.19 -5.47
N ARG A 114 -12.11 -5.39 -4.97
CA ARG A 114 -12.93 -6.10 -3.99
C ARG A 114 -12.59 -5.64 -2.57
N ASP A 115 -13.57 -5.75 -1.65
CA ASP A 115 -13.36 -5.54 -0.21
C ASP A 115 -12.30 -6.48 0.36
N GLU A 116 -12.28 -7.71 -0.16
CA GLU A 116 -11.34 -8.75 0.23
C GLU A 116 -10.65 -9.37 -0.99
N ILE A 117 -9.33 -9.47 -0.92
CA ILE A 117 -8.51 -10.18 -1.91
C ILE A 117 -7.73 -11.32 -1.27
N LEU A 118 -7.65 -12.46 -1.95
CA LEU A 118 -6.81 -13.58 -1.51
C LEU A 118 -5.39 -13.40 -2.07
N LEU A 119 -4.41 -13.30 -1.18
CA LEU A 119 -2.99 -13.36 -1.52
C LEU A 119 -2.40 -14.69 -1.04
N VAL A 120 -1.79 -15.41 -1.98
CA VAL A 120 -1.09 -16.66 -1.70
C VAL A 120 0.40 -16.39 -1.66
N ASN A 121 1.07 -16.89 -0.62
CA ASN A 121 2.51 -16.72 -0.38
C ASN A 121 3.11 -18.00 0.24
N GLY A 122 4.39 -17.99 0.63
CA GLY A 122 5.06 -19.16 1.23
C GLY A 122 5.17 -19.16 2.76
N GLU A 123 4.79 -18.07 3.42
CA GLU A 123 5.30 -17.73 4.76
C GLU A 123 4.19 -17.37 5.75
N ALA A 124 3.26 -16.50 5.36
CA ALA A 124 2.26 -15.88 6.22
C ALA A 124 0.84 -16.43 6.01
N GLN A 125 0.11 -16.56 7.12
CA GLN A 125 -1.33 -16.83 7.20
C GLN A 125 -1.98 -15.72 8.03
N GLY A 126 -3.19 -15.28 7.65
CA GLY A 126 -3.93 -14.29 8.42
C GLY A 126 -4.63 -13.25 7.54
N VAL A 127 -4.83 -12.05 8.10
CA VAL A 127 -5.49 -10.93 7.43
C VAL A 127 -4.61 -9.69 7.57
N GLU A 128 -4.40 -8.98 6.49
CA GLU A 128 -3.67 -7.71 6.48
C GLU A 128 -4.50 -6.60 5.85
N LEU A 129 -4.37 -5.39 6.39
CA LEU A 129 -4.97 -4.21 5.77
C LEU A 129 -4.14 -3.80 4.56
N VAL A 130 -4.76 -3.76 3.38
CA VAL A 130 -4.12 -3.26 2.15
C VAL A 130 -4.10 -1.73 2.21
N MET A 131 -5.30 -1.13 2.25
CA MET A 131 -5.53 0.30 2.18
C MET A 131 -6.97 0.62 2.56
N LEU A 132 -7.18 1.73 3.29
CA LEU A 132 -8.48 2.19 3.78
C LEU A 132 -9.22 1.10 4.56
N ASP A 133 -10.23 0.51 3.96
CA ASP A 133 -11.06 -0.59 4.47
C ASP A 133 -10.81 -1.92 3.75
N LYS A 134 -10.01 -1.94 2.69
CA LYS A 134 -9.76 -3.13 1.87
C LYS A 134 -8.69 -4.02 2.49
N ILE A 135 -9.00 -5.31 2.58
CA ILE A 135 -8.17 -6.30 3.25
C ILE A 135 -7.65 -7.37 2.29
N ALA A 136 -6.52 -7.97 2.68
CA ALA A 136 -5.96 -9.15 2.04
C ALA A 136 -6.04 -10.34 3.00
N GLN A 137 -6.71 -11.41 2.58
CA GLN A 137 -6.57 -12.72 3.20
C GLN A 137 -5.26 -13.33 2.75
N LEU A 138 -4.42 -13.70 3.69
CA LEU A 138 -3.13 -14.31 3.43
C LEU A 138 -3.23 -15.81 3.63
N LYS A 139 -2.88 -16.56 2.58
CA LYS A 139 -2.71 -18.01 2.68
C LYS A 139 -1.29 -18.40 2.31
N SER A 140 -0.59 -19.05 3.24
CA SER A 140 0.64 -19.76 2.94
C SER A 140 0.34 -21.10 2.31
N TYR A 141 0.98 -21.40 1.20
CA TYR A 141 0.89 -22.72 0.55
C TYR A 141 2.26 -23.38 0.53
N ASN A 142 2.60 -24.05 1.63
CA ASN A 142 3.80 -24.87 1.73
C ASN A 142 3.46 -26.30 1.30
N ASN A 143 3.28 -26.54 0.01
CA ASN A 143 3.02 -27.90 -0.45
C ASN A 143 4.33 -28.71 -0.44
N LYS A 144 4.60 -29.41 0.68
CA LYS A 144 5.68 -30.40 0.79
C LYS A 144 5.32 -31.76 0.16
N LYS A 145 4.10 -31.92 -0.35
CA LYS A 145 3.64 -33.15 -1.03
C LYS A 145 3.20 -32.84 -2.46
N LYS A 146 3.25 -33.90 -3.28
CA LYS A 146 3.08 -33.98 -4.74
C LYS A 146 2.08 -32.95 -5.32
N SER A 147 2.46 -32.33 -6.44
CA SER A 147 1.63 -31.38 -7.17
C SER A 147 0.27 -31.97 -7.54
N LEU A 148 -0.82 -31.31 -7.14
CA LEU A 148 -2.19 -31.70 -7.52
C LEU A 148 -2.39 -31.67 -9.05
N ILE A 149 -1.56 -30.92 -9.78
CA ILE A 149 -1.60 -30.86 -11.26
C ILE A 149 -1.41 -32.26 -11.86
N SER A 150 -0.58 -33.13 -11.27
CA SER A 150 -0.40 -34.49 -11.79
C SER A 150 -1.64 -35.37 -11.62
N ASP A 151 -2.53 -35.04 -10.69
CA ASP A 151 -3.80 -35.76 -10.53
C ASP A 151 -4.88 -35.22 -11.47
N PHE A 152 -4.84 -33.93 -11.83
CA PHE A 152 -5.75 -33.37 -12.85
C PHE A 152 -5.41 -33.84 -14.27
N LEU A 153 -4.12 -33.99 -14.60
CA LEU A 153 -3.68 -34.50 -15.90
C LEU A 153 -4.10 -35.96 -16.14
N LYS A 154 -4.42 -36.74 -15.09
CA LYS A 154 -4.93 -38.11 -15.23
C LYS A 154 -6.36 -38.20 -15.76
N TYR A 155 -7.11 -37.12 -15.69
CA TYR A 155 -8.50 -37.04 -16.18
C TYR A 155 -8.61 -36.15 -17.42
N GLY A 156 -7.48 -35.82 -18.04
CA GLY A 156 -7.39 -34.99 -19.24
C GLY A 156 -7.29 -35.77 -20.55
N ASP A 157 -7.59 -37.07 -20.52
CA ASP A 157 -7.79 -37.92 -21.70
C ASP A 157 -9.30 -38.17 -21.91
#